data_AF-A0A3C0ZQC4-F1
#
_entry.id   AF-A0A3C0ZQC4-F1
#
_cell.length_a   1.000
_cell.length_b   1.000
_cell.length_c   1.000
_cell.angle_alpha   90.00
_cell.angle_beta   90.00
_cell.angle_gamma   90.00
#
_symmetry.space_group_name_H-M   'P 1'
#
loop_
_entity.id
_entity.type
_entity.pdbx_description
1 polymer ?
#
loop_
_entity_poly.entity_id
_entity_poly.type
_entity_poly.pdbx_seq_one_letter_code
_entity_poly.pdbx_strand_id
1 'polypeptide(L)'
;DPEGTDISGVIYPVKASNDDIAALIAYDENLMITDESIIAITVTNRGQETTTWYEGRDALFEAPDHSFYITDDDPAYYKEMTMEADGTMTFGPVQGDAVSVEGVTGAVTIGARHANIEIKLSGTDGVAQGDAVSGAVVTAVDDEGNATQYGLRHVVNIWRGTEIGWNYDELDIYGKTITNIRYYKQDAVIDYPVDIPVRAQYVLMNIPYADFYAAELKAGSAAVDAVASATKSKPLNARLAGGSYHVNADGSDISGVIYPVKINSPEDLAKLEEKGAAVITDESSVEVSVPGRNGADPTITVYNGKDALFQAPDYSYYDLGSGIQSFFKELTVAEDGSLSFGAVKGTTTRAEAEVSVTANASHTYYEMKVTSDYVQTGDTVSAVVMTAEDGTTYGLRHMANLWRGTEIGFEADETFSALIGKKITGLKFITQNGIYNFTVDALIPEKLPEYVLMNIPYADFYAAELAQGSPAVDAVASATMSKPRSSLANGSYHVNVDGSDISGVVYPVKVGKGFQLDPAKQVTDADSLSITVMLRGQEVTTEYNGRETLFEAPDYS
;
A
#
# COMPACT_ATOMS: atom_id res chain seq x y z
N ASP A 1 43.38 -4.76 17.54
CA ASP A 1 44.19 -3.88 18.40
C ASP A 1 45.14 -4.76 19.23
N PRO A 2 46.14 -4.20 19.95
CA PRO A 2 47.08 -5.00 20.75
C PRO A 2 46.42 -5.78 21.90
N GLU A 3 45.18 -5.43 22.28
CA GLU A 3 44.39 -6.15 23.27
C GLU A 3 43.62 -7.35 22.67
N GLY A 4 43.66 -7.52 21.34
CA GLY A 4 42.96 -8.58 20.62
C GLY A 4 41.44 -8.47 20.68
N THR A 5 40.92 -7.27 20.94
CA THR A 5 39.48 -7.01 21.05
C THR A 5 38.84 -6.78 19.68
N ASP A 6 39.58 -6.17 18.76
CA ASP A 6 39.09 -5.80 17.43
C ASP A 6 40.05 -6.17 16.28
N ILE A 7 39.49 -6.56 15.13
CA ILE A 7 40.20 -6.64 13.85
C ILE A 7 39.98 -5.32 13.12
N SER A 8 40.99 -4.44 13.12
CA SER A 8 40.87 -3.06 12.64
C SER A 8 41.12 -2.87 11.14
N GLY A 9 41.85 -3.78 10.49
CA GLY A 9 42.29 -3.57 9.12
C GLY A 9 42.91 -4.79 8.44
N VAL A 10 43.62 -4.53 7.34
CA VAL A 10 44.18 -5.55 6.46
C VAL A 10 45.60 -5.16 6.06
N ILE A 11 46.49 -6.13 5.92
CA ILE A 11 47.83 -5.93 5.36
C ILE A 11 47.77 -6.24 3.87
N TYR A 12 48.03 -5.23 3.03
CA TYR A 12 47.91 -5.32 1.57
C TYR A 12 49.02 -4.53 0.87
N PRO A 13 49.50 -4.96 -0.32
CA PRO A 13 50.49 -4.20 -1.06
C PRO A 13 49.98 -2.82 -1.50
N VAL A 14 50.80 -1.79 -1.32
CA VAL A 14 50.49 -0.40 -1.68
C VAL A 14 51.65 0.21 -2.44
N LYS A 15 51.34 0.90 -3.53
CA LYS A 15 52.26 1.71 -4.31
C LYS A 15 52.08 3.18 -3.90
N ALA A 16 53.18 3.81 -3.49
CA ALA A 16 53.23 5.22 -3.12
C ALA A 16 54.42 5.90 -3.82
N SER A 17 54.35 7.21 -4.04
CA SER A 17 55.49 7.95 -4.58
C SER A 17 56.58 8.13 -3.51
N ASN A 18 57.81 8.41 -3.94
CA ASN A 18 58.89 8.71 -2.99
C ASN A 18 58.57 9.93 -2.11
N ASP A 19 57.83 10.90 -2.66
CA ASP A 19 57.41 12.09 -1.91
C ASP A 19 56.37 11.73 -0.84
N ASP A 20 55.41 10.86 -1.16
CA ASP A 20 54.41 10.37 -0.20
C ASP A 20 55.06 9.51 0.91
N ILE A 21 56.02 8.64 0.56
CA ILE A 21 56.76 7.84 1.56
C ILE A 21 57.56 8.75 2.48
N ALA A 22 58.24 9.77 1.93
CA ALA A 22 58.98 10.74 2.73
C ALA A 22 58.05 11.55 3.66
N ALA A 23 56.86 11.92 3.17
CA ALA A 23 55.84 12.59 3.97
C ALA A 23 55.32 11.69 5.10
N LEU A 24 55.12 10.40 4.84
CA LEU A 24 54.65 9.43 5.81
C LEU A 24 55.67 9.23 6.95
N ILE A 25 56.96 9.08 6.62
CA ILE A 25 58.04 8.99 7.61
C ILE A 25 58.14 10.28 8.42
N ALA A 26 57.98 11.44 7.78
CA ALA A 26 58.04 12.74 8.46
C ALA A 26 56.83 12.96 9.39
N TYR A 27 55.69 12.34 9.08
CA TYR A 27 54.48 12.39 9.90
C TYR A 27 54.63 11.57 11.18
N ASP A 28 55.09 10.31 11.07
CA ASP A 28 55.45 9.48 12.21
C ASP A 28 56.47 8.39 11.80
N GLU A 29 57.69 8.51 12.30
CA GLU A 29 58.78 7.57 12.01
C GLU A 29 58.50 6.15 12.53
N ASN A 30 57.63 6.00 13.54
CA ASN A 30 57.28 4.70 14.11
C ASN A 30 56.35 3.87 13.22
N LEU A 31 55.80 4.46 12.16
CA LEU A 31 55.00 3.72 11.18
C LEU A 31 55.86 2.84 10.27
N MET A 32 57.15 3.16 10.11
CA MET A 32 58.04 2.38 9.26
C MET A 32 58.53 1.11 9.99
N ILE A 33 58.11 -0.05 9.48
CA ILE A 33 58.60 -1.36 9.88
C ILE A 33 59.84 -1.70 9.05
N THR A 34 60.85 -2.27 9.69
CA THR A 34 62.13 -2.66 9.07
C THR A 34 62.46 -4.11 9.37
N ASP A 35 63.50 -4.66 8.75
CA ASP A 35 63.98 -6.03 9.03
C ASP A 35 64.40 -6.26 10.49
N GLU A 36 64.71 -5.18 11.23
CA GLU A 36 65.06 -5.23 12.65
C GLU A 36 63.84 -5.12 13.57
N SER A 37 62.66 -4.81 13.03
CA SER A 37 61.43 -4.68 13.80
C SER A 37 60.95 -6.06 14.29
N ILE A 38 60.58 -6.14 15.56
CA ILE A 38 60.11 -7.36 16.21
C ILE A 38 58.91 -7.03 17.09
N ILE A 39 57.84 -7.81 16.96
CA ILE A 39 56.68 -7.77 17.85
C ILE A 39 56.41 -9.17 18.41
N ALA A 40 56.08 -9.25 19.70
CA ALA A 40 55.84 -10.50 20.40
C ALA A 40 54.42 -10.52 20.93
N ILE A 41 53.64 -11.51 20.51
CA ILE A 41 52.23 -11.64 20.90
C ILE A 41 52.09 -12.87 21.77
N THR A 42 51.60 -12.66 23.00
CA THR A 42 51.35 -13.74 23.95
C THR A 42 49.87 -13.97 24.10
N VAL A 43 49.41 -15.16 23.69
CA VAL A 43 48.00 -15.56 23.80
C VAL A 43 47.86 -16.56 24.92
N THR A 44 46.92 -16.32 25.83
CA THR A 44 46.57 -17.26 26.90
C THR A 44 45.35 -18.06 26.48
N ASN A 45 45.54 -19.34 26.14
CA ASN A 45 44.45 -20.23 25.77
C ASN A 45 44.29 -21.33 26.83
N ARG A 46 43.12 -21.39 27.48
CA ARG A 46 42.80 -22.34 28.56
C ARG A 46 43.87 -22.40 29.68
N GLY A 47 44.45 -21.25 30.03
CA GLY A 47 45.46 -21.12 31.08
C GLY A 47 46.88 -21.52 30.66
N GLN A 48 47.13 -21.79 29.37
CA GLN A 48 48.47 -21.93 28.80
C GLN A 48 48.81 -20.70 27.95
N GLU A 49 49.98 -20.13 28.18
CA GLU A 49 50.50 -19.01 27.42
C GLU A 49 51.33 -19.50 26.24
N THR A 50 51.07 -18.95 25.06
CA THR A 50 51.87 -19.19 23.85
C THR A 50 52.32 -17.84 23.31
N THR A 51 53.63 -17.61 23.26
CA THR A 51 54.22 -16.41 22.67
C THR A 51 54.66 -16.69 21.23
N THR A 52 54.17 -15.90 20.29
CA THR A 52 54.58 -15.92 18.88
C THR A 52 55.36 -14.65 18.59
N TRP A 53 56.49 -14.79 17.91
CA TRP A 53 57.36 -13.69 17.50
C TRP A 53 57.16 -13.42 16.02
N TYR A 54 56.92 -12.16 15.68
CA TYR A 54 56.82 -11.67 14.31
C TYR A 54 57.97 -10.70 14.08
N GLU A 55 58.75 -10.94 13.02
CA GLU A 55 59.99 -10.23 12.74
C GLU A 55 59.94 -9.65 11.31
N GLY A 56 60.67 -8.55 11.10
CA GLY A 56 60.75 -7.90 9.79
C GLY A 56 59.38 -7.46 9.28
N ARG A 57 59.08 -7.76 8.02
CA ARG A 57 57.77 -7.45 7.40
C ARG A 57 56.58 -8.01 8.17
N ASP A 58 56.73 -9.16 8.84
CA ASP A 58 55.62 -9.81 9.53
C ASP A 58 55.27 -9.06 10.83
N ALA A 59 56.17 -8.19 11.31
CA ALA A 59 55.91 -7.28 12.43
C ALA A 59 54.93 -6.14 12.07
N LEU A 60 54.43 -6.08 10.81
CA LEU A 60 53.23 -5.32 10.47
C LEU A 60 51.98 -5.83 11.20
N PHE A 61 51.97 -7.09 11.62
CA PHE A 61 50.88 -7.65 12.40
C PHE A 61 50.84 -7.00 13.79
N GLU A 62 49.69 -6.44 14.16
CA GLU A 62 49.47 -5.59 15.37
C GLU A 62 50.27 -4.27 15.40
N ALA A 63 50.89 -3.87 14.30
CA ALA A 63 51.44 -2.53 14.17
C ALA A 63 50.32 -1.47 14.13
N PRO A 64 50.61 -0.19 14.48
CA PRO A 64 49.65 0.91 14.35
C PRO A 64 49.04 1.03 12.95
N ASP A 65 47.87 1.65 12.86
CA ASP A 65 47.21 1.92 11.58
C ASP A 65 48.14 2.72 10.64
N HIS A 66 48.18 2.32 9.37
CA HIS A 66 49.07 2.87 8.33
C HIS A 66 50.56 2.57 8.49
N SER A 67 50.96 1.67 9.41
CA SER A 67 52.31 1.13 9.39
C SER A 67 52.63 0.45 8.05
N PHE A 68 53.88 0.57 7.60
CA PHE A 68 54.30 0.11 6.29
C PHE A 68 55.71 -0.49 6.34
N TYR A 69 55.97 -1.43 5.42
CA TYR A 69 57.28 -2.03 5.19
C TYR A 69 57.63 -1.82 3.72
N ILE A 70 58.80 -1.26 3.44
CA ILE A 70 59.27 -1.03 2.07
C ILE A 70 59.79 -2.36 1.52
N THR A 71 59.21 -2.81 0.41
CA THR A 71 59.65 -4.00 -0.32
C THR A 71 60.32 -3.61 -1.64
N ASP A 72 61.29 -4.41 -2.09
CA ASP A 72 61.91 -4.29 -3.42
C ASP A 72 61.09 -4.99 -4.51
N ASP A 73 60.05 -5.75 -4.14
CA ASP A 73 59.21 -6.50 -5.07
C ASP A 73 58.14 -5.59 -5.70
N ASP A 74 57.92 -5.75 -7.01
CA ASP A 74 56.78 -5.17 -7.73
C ASP A 74 55.58 -6.16 -7.67
N PRO A 75 54.63 -5.99 -6.73
CA PRO A 75 53.48 -6.88 -6.62
C PRO A 75 52.58 -6.75 -7.85
N ALA A 76 52.03 -7.88 -8.32
CA ALA A 76 51.06 -7.89 -9.41
C ALA A 76 49.72 -7.22 -9.03
N TYR A 77 49.40 -7.19 -7.73
CA TYR A 77 48.16 -6.62 -7.19
C TYR A 77 48.49 -5.67 -6.05
N TYR A 78 48.02 -4.43 -6.16
CA TYR A 78 48.34 -3.39 -5.20
C TYR A 78 47.28 -2.29 -5.19
N LYS A 79 47.24 -1.46 -4.15
CA LYS A 79 46.52 -0.18 -4.17
C LYS A 79 47.48 0.98 -4.40
N GLU A 80 46.99 2.08 -4.96
CA GLU A 80 47.78 3.32 -5.02
C GLU A 80 47.41 4.21 -3.84
N MET A 81 48.40 4.81 -3.19
CA MET A 81 48.21 5.74 -2.08
C MET A 81 48.72 7.13 -2.45
N THR A 82 48.01 8.14 -1.97
CA THR A 82 48.48 9.53 -1.95
C THR A 82 48.35 10.11 -0.55
N MET A 83 49.26 11.00 -0.18
CA MET A 83 49.23 11.69 1.11
C MET A 83 49.14 13.20 0.91
N GLU A 84 48.14 13.82 1.53
CA GLU A 84 47.96 15.26 1.55
C GLU A 84 48.88 15.93 2.58
N ALA A 85 49.13 17.22 2.42
CA ALA A 85 50.02 17.99 3.31
C ALA A 85 49.54 18.06 4.77
N ASP A 86 48.27 17.79 5.04
CA ASP A 86 47.69 17.76 6.39
C ASP A 86 47.79 16.38 7.07
N GLY A 87 48.40 15.40 6.41
CA GLY A 87 48.55 14.03 6.89
C GLY A 87 47.42 13.08 6.48
N THR A 88 46.43 13.55 5.70
CA THR A 88 45.35 12.70 5.22
C THR A 88 45.85 11.75 4.13
N MET A 89 45.58 10.46 4.28
CA MET A 89 45.93 9.42 3.31
C MET A 89 44.70 8.99 2.53
N THR A 90 44.83 8.79 1.22
CA THR A 90 43.78 8.21 0.38
C THR A 90 44.29 6.98 -0.37
N PHE A 91 43.41 6.01 -0.59
CA PHE A 91 43.75 4.75 -1.24
C PHE A 91 42.83 4.50 -2.43
N GLY A 92 43.43 4.28 -3.60
CA GLY A 92 42.72 3.92 -4.83
C GLY A 92 42.15 2.49 -4.82
N PRO A 93 41.44 2.10 -5.89
CA PRO A 93 41.02 0.72 -6.08
C PRO A 93 42.23 -0.21 -6.28
N VAL A 94 42.03 -1.50 -6.04
CA VAL A 94 43.06 -2.51 -6.31
C VAL A 94 43.36 -2.55 -7.80
N GLN A 95 44.65 -2.48 -8.14
CA GLN A 95 45.21 -2.65 -9.46
C GLN A 95 45.57 -4.13 -9.71
N GLY A 96 45.59 -4.54 -10.96
CA GLY A 96 45.82 -5.92 -11.40
C GLY A 96 44.57 -6.57 -12.00
N ASP A 97 44.77 -7.56 -12.88
CA ASP A 97 43.68 -8.22 -13.60
C ASP A 97 42.99 -9.27 -12.72
N ALA A 98 41.68 -9.15 -12.55
CA ALA A 98 40.91 -10.15 -11.82
C ALA A 98 40.81 -11.46 -12.64
N VAL A 99 41.05 -12.59 -11.97
CA VAL A 99 40.81 -13.92 -12.52
C VAL A 99 39.36 -14.30 -12.26
N SER A 100 38.59 -14.53 -13.32
CA SER A 100 37.21 -14.98 -13.20
C SER A 100 37.13 -16.51 -13.13
N VAL A 101 36.38 -17.03 -12.16
CA VAL A 101 36.16 -18.45 -11.94
C VAL A 101 34.66 -18.75 -12.01
N GLU A 102 34.28 -19.41 -13.10
CA GLU A 102 32.89 -19.74 -13.42
C GLU A 102 32.41 -21.00 -12.70
N GLY A 103 31.09 -21.13 -12.56
CA GLY A 103 30.45 -22.34 -12.02
C GLY A 103 30.44 -22.43 -10.49
N VAL A 104 30.83 -21.36 -9.80
CA VAL A 104 30.69 -21.23 -8.34
C VAL A 104 29.20 -21.21 -7.99
N THR A 105 28.84 -21.90 -6.91
CA THR A 105 27.48 -21.93 -6.36
C THR A 105 27.51 -21.63 -4.87
N GLY A 106 26.39 -21.18 -4.31
CA GLY A 106 26.25 -20.91 -2.87
C GLY A 106 24.99 -21.52 -2.29
N ALA A 107 25.13 -22.25 -1.19
CA ALA A 107 24.00 -22.73 -0.39
C ALA A 107 23.68 -21.70 0.69
N VAL A 108 22.52 -21.03 0.56
CA VAL A 108 22.06 -19.99 1.49
C VAL A 108 21.29 -20.63 2.66
N THR A 109 21.62 -20.20 3.88
CA THR A 109 20.92 -20.54 5.12
C THR A 109 20.45 -19.24 5.77
N ILE A 110 19.14 -19.13 5.99
CA ILE A 110 18.50 -17.98 6.65
C ILE A 110 18.18 -18.36 8.10
N GLY A 111 18.38 -17.42 9.03
CA GLY A 111 18.27 -17.69 10.47
C GLY A 111 19.37 -18.64 10.96
N ALA A 112 20.58 -18.47 10.42
CA ALA A 112 21.70 -19.35 10.74
C ALA A 112 22.28 -19.06 12.14
N ARG A 113 23.26 -19.87 12.56
CA ARG A 113 23.72 -19.89 13.96
C ARG A 113 24.68 -18.74 14.27
N HIS A 114 25.55 -18.40 13.32
CA HIS A 114 26.64 -17.45 13.52
C HIS A 114 26.34 -16.08 12.93
N ALA A 115 25.43 -16.03 11.96
CA ALA A 115 24.88 -14.81 11.39
C ALA A 115 23.43 -15.03 10.98
N ASN A 116 22.66 -13.96 10.76
CA ASN A 116 21.30 -14.11 10.25
C ASN A 116 21.26 -14.77 8.87
N ILE A 117 22.24 -14.49 8.01
CA ILE A 117 22.39 -15.08 6.68
C ILE A 117 23.78 -15.72 6.60
N GLU A 118 23.83 -16.99 6.22
CA GLU A 118 25.08 -17.71 5.93
C GLU A 118 25.03 -18.31 4.52
N ILE A 119 26.13 -18.24 3.79
CA ILE A 119 26.29 -18.82 2.45
C ILE A 119 27.53 -19.69 2.43
N LYS A 120 27.33 -20.97 2.12
CA LYS A 120 28.43 -21.91 1.89
C LYS A 120 28.70 -22.02 0.40
N LEU A 121 29.87 -21.55 -0.03
CA LEU A 121 30.28 -21.60 -1.43
C LEU A 121 30.82 -22.98 -1.81
N SER A 122 30.69 -23.33 -3.10
CA SER A 122 31.21 -24.56 -3.70
C SER A 122 31.73 -24.28 -5.10
N GLY A 123 32.79 -24.99 -5.51
CA GLY A 123 33.48 -24.72 -6.78
C GLY A 123 34.45 -23.53 -6.72
N THR A 124 34.94 -23.17 -5.53
CA THR A 124 35.75 -21.97 -5.26
C THR A 124 37.22 -22.12 -5.66
N ASP A 125 37.49 -22.56 -6.88
CA ASP A 125 38.87 -22.64 -7.38
C ASP A 125 39.55 -21.27 -7.25
N GLY A 126 40.76 -21.25 -6.68
CA GLY A 126 41.51 -20.02 -6.40
C GLY A 126 41.40 -19.48 -4.96
N VAL A 127 40.36 -19.85 -4.20
CA VAL A 127 40.25 -19.57 -2.75
C VAL A 127 39.98 -20.87 -1.99
N ALA A 128 41.00 -21.36 -1.29
CA ALA A 128 40.91 -22.56 -0.46
C ALA A 128 40.65 -22.25 1.02
N GLN A 129 40.23 -23.28 1.76
CA GLN A 129 40.12 -23.17 3.21
C GLN A 129 41.49 -22.91 3.84
N GLY A 130 41.60 -21.80 4.54
CA GLY A 130 42.84 -21.37 5.20
C GLY A 130 43.71 -20.42 4.37
N ASP A 131 43.31 -20.08 3.15
CA ASP A 131 43.97 -19.03 2.38
C ASP A 131 43.91 -17.69 3.12
N ALA A 132 45.01 -16.93 3.04
CA ALA A 132 45.07 -15.56 3.54
C ALA A 132 44.29 -14.64 2.59
N VAL A 133 43.02 -14.38 2.93
CA VAL A 133 42.15 -13.44 2.24
C VAL A 133 42.23 -12.08 2.93
N SER A 134 42.65 -11.06 2.19
CA SER A 134 42.72 -9.68 2.68
C SER A 134 41.33 -9.04 2.74
N GLY A 135 40.38 -9.46 1.91
CA GLY A 135 38.98 -9.02 2.00
C GLY A 135 38.14 -9.57 0.85
N ALA A 136 36.84 -9.31 0.88
CA ALA A 136 35.97 -9.61 -0.25
C ALA A 136 34.92 -8.52 -0.47
N VAL A 137 34.39 -8.43 -1.69
CA VAL A 137 33.26 -7.57 -2.05
C VAL A 137 32.17 -8.43 -2.66
N VAL A 138 30.96 -8.33 -2.12
CA VAL A 138 29.75 -8.95 -2.68
C VAL A 138 29.04 -7.90 -3.52
N THR A 139 28.70 -8.23 -4.75
CA THR A 139 27.77 -7.44 -5.58
C THR A 139 26.42 -8.14 -5.56
N ALA A 140 25.39 -7.44 -5.09
CA ALA A 140 24.02 -7.93 -5.06
C ALA A 140 23.09 -6.99 -5.83
N VAL A 141 22.11 -7.56 -6.52
CA VAL A 141 21.15 -6.87 -7.37
C VAL A 141 19.75 -7.05 -6.79
N ASP A 142 19.01 -5.96 -6.65
CA ASP A 142 17.61 -5.99 -6.21
C ASP A 142 16.64 -6.42 -7.35
N ASP A 143 15.36 -6.57 -7.01
CA ASP A 143 14.32 -6.97 -7.97
C ASP A 143 14.11 -5.93 -9.11
N GLU A 144 14.62 -4.71 -8.94
CA GLU A 144 14.55 -3.62 -9.92
C GLU A 144 15.79 -3.56 -10.84
N GLY A 145 16.81 -4.39 -10.58
CA GLY A 145 18.05 -4.45 -11.34
C GLY A 145 19.14 -3.49 -10.85
N ASN A 146 18.97 -2.84 -9.70
CA ASN A 146 19.99 -1.96 -9.13
C ASN A 146 21.05 -2.78 -8.38
N ALA A 147 22.32 -2.59 -8.75
CA ALA A 147 23.45 -3.27 -8.12
C ALA A 147 24.03 -2.45 -6.95
N THR A 148 24.24 -3.12 -5.82
CA THR A 148 24.93 -2.57 -4.65
C THR A 148 26.13 -3.46 -4.30
N GLN A 149 27.23 -2.83 -3.89
CA GLN A 149 28.45 -3.51 -3.49
C GLN A 149 28.68 -3.40 -1.98
N TYR A 150 29.02 -4.52 -1.36
CA TYR A 150 29.18 -4.66 0.09
C TYR A 150 30.58 -5.21 0.39
N GLY A 151 31.36 -4.49 1.18
CA GLY A 151 32.66 -4.96 1.66
C GLY A 151 32.48 -5.94 2.82
N LEU A 152 33.15 -7.09 2.74
CA LEU A 152 33.13 -8.13 3.77
C LEU A 152 34.41 -8.10 4.60
N ARG A 153 34.27 -8.20 5.93
CA ARG A 153 35.40 -8.26 6.87
C ARG A 153 35.80 -9.69 7.19
N HIS A 154 37.09 -9.95 7.34
CA HIS A 154 37.62 -11.26 7.71
C HIS A 154 37.20 -11.64 9.15
N VAL A 155 36.95 -12.94 9.41
CA VAL A 155 36.47 -13.50 10.70
C VAL A 155 35.06 -13.04 11.14
N VAL A 156 34.60 -11.89 10.68
CA VAL A 156 33.23 -11.41 10.91
C VAL A 156 32.30 -11.93 9.81
N ASN A 157 32.62 -11.61 8.55
CA ASN A 157 31.79 -11.96 7.40
C ASN A 157 32.36 -13.08 6.52
N ILE A 158 33.67 -13.34 6.60
CA ILE A 158 34.35 -14.38 5.83
C ILE A 158 34.93 -15.40 6.81
N TRP A 159 34.45 -16.63 6.74
CA TRP A 159 34.91 -17.77 7.52
C TRP A 159 35.50 -18.83 6.62
N ARG A 160 36.67 -19.37 7.02
CA ARG A 160 37.29 -20.50 6.33
C ARG A 160 37.50 -20.28 4.83
N GLY A 161 37.58 -19.02 4.37
CA GLY A 161 37.66 -18.63 2.96
C GLY A 161 36.35 -18.78 2.18
N THR A 162 35.64 -19.90 2.32
CA THR A 162 34.52 -20.30 1.45
C THR A 162 33.14 -20.23 2.11
N GLU A 163 33.05 -19.82 3.37
CA GLU A 163 31.79 -19.59 4.08
C GLU A 163 31.69 -18.08 4.33
N ILE A 164 30.60 -17.45 3.93
CA ILE A 164 30.36 -16.01 4.16
C ILE A 164 29.04 -15.79 4.89
N GLY A 165 28.93 -14.74 5.70
CA GLY A 165 27.70 -14.43 6.42
C GLY A 165 27.64 -13.02 7.00
N TRP A 166 26.43 -12.60 7.37
CA TRP A 166 26.16 -11.27 7.95
C TRP A 166 24.79 -11.22 8.65
N ASN A 167 24.62 -10.23 9.51
CA ASN A 167 23.35 -9.91 10.15
C ASN A 167 22.52 -8.92 9.31
N TYR A 168 21.20 -8.90 9.50
CA TYR A 168 20.29 -8.07 8.69
C TYR A 168 20.55 -6.56 8.85
N ASP A 169 20.98 -6.14 10.03
CA ASP A 169 21.33 -4.77 10.39
C ASP A 169 22.71 -4.34 9.87
N GLU A 170 23.57 -5.30 9.53
CA GLU A 170 24.90 -5.03 8.98
C GLU A 170 24.86 -4.80 7.47
N LEU A 171 24.25 -5.69 6.70
CA LEU A 171 24.21 -5.65 5.24
C LEU A 171 22.79 -5.88 4.71
N ASP A 172 22.23 -4.89 4.00
CA ASP A 172 20.95 -5.00 3.29
C ASP A 172 21.10 -5.86 2.02
N ILE A 173 21.22 -7.18 2.17
CA ILE A 173 21.28 -8.14 1.04
C ILE A 173 20.03 -9.03 0.97
N TYR A 174 19.20 -9.04 2.00
CA TYR A 174 18.02 -9.89 2.06
C TYR A 174 17.01 -9.53 0.96
N GLY A 175 16.51 -10.54 0.24
CA GLY A 175 15.66 -10.35 -0.93
C GLY A 175 16.38 -9.87 -2.19
N LYS A 176 17.72 -9.93 -2.24
CA LYS A 176 18.53 -9.61 -3.43
C LYS A 176 19.19 -10.87 -4.01
N THR A 177 19.70 -10.77 -5.23
CA THR A 177 20.49 -11.83 -5.86
C THR A 177 21.95 -11.42 -5.90
N ILE A 178 22.84 -12.24 -5.33
CA ILE A 178 24.28 -12.01 -5.44
C ILE A 178 24.72 -12.42 -6.85
N THR A 179 25.34 -11.48 -7.56
CA THR A 179 25.77 -11.66 -8.95
C THR A 179 27.28 -11.79 -9.10
N ASN A 180 28.05 -11.30 -8.12
CA ASN A 180 29.50 -11.47 -8.09
C ASN A 180 30.03 -11.48 -6.65
N ILE A 181 31.05 -12.29 -6.40
CA ILE A 181 31.85 -12.22 -5.17
C ILE A 181 33.31 -12.04 -5.57
N ARG A 182 33.89 -10.90 -5.24
CA ARG A 182 35.30 -10.59 -5.51
C ARG A 182 36.15 -10.81 -4.27
N TYR A 183 37.10 -11.73 -4.32
CA TYR A 183 38.09 -11.94 -3.27
C TYR A 183 39.39 -11.19 -3.59
N TYR A 184 39.97 -10.59 -2.56
CA TYR A 184 41.28 -9.96 -2.60
C TYR A 184 42.26 -10.78 -1.77
N LYS A 185 43.27 -11.33 -2.42
CA LYS A 185 44.44 -11.98 -1.81
C LYS A 185 45.66 -11.12 -2.07
N GLN A 186 46.75 -11.36 -1.34
CA GLN A 186 48.01 -10.64 -1.56
C GLN A 186 48.58 -10.89 -2.97
N ASP A 187 48.31 -12.06 -3.55
CA ASP A 187 48.87 -12.54 -4.81
C ASP A 187 47.83 -12.74 -5.93
N ALA A 188 46.55 -12.44 -5.68
CA ALA A 188 45.47 -12.61 -6.64
C ALA A 188 44.24 -11.74 -6.33
N VAL A 189 43.52 -11.35 -7.39
CA VAL A 189 42.12 -10.89 -7.30
C VAL A 189 41.26 -11.90 -8.05
N ILE A 190 40.22 -12.40 -7.41
CA ILE A 190 39.41 -13.49 -7.94
C ILE A 190 37.94 -13.05 -7.96
N ASP A 191 37.30 -13.14 -9.12
CA ASP A 191 35.87 -12.91 -9.29
C ASP A 191 35.12 -14.22 -9.43
N TYR A 192 34.10 -14.39 -8.60
CA TYR A 192 33.11 -15.44 -8.72
C TYR A 192 31.82 -14.86 -9.29
N PRO A 193 31.62 -14.87 -10.62
CA PRO A 193 30.32 -14.64 -11.20
C PRO A 193 29.38 -15.76 -10.72
N VAL A 194 28.28 -15.35 -10.08
CA VAL A 194 27.34 -16.27 -9.43
C VAL A 194 25.91 -15.81 -9.65
N ASP A 195 24.96 -16.69 -9.39
CA ASP A 195 23.52 -16.38 -9.36
C ASP A 195 22.94 -16.99 -8.09
N ILE A 196 23.19 -16.32 -6.95
CA ILE A 196 22.80 -16.82 -5.63
C ILE A 196 21.65 -15.94 -5.10
N PRO A 197 20.39 -16.39 -5.22
CA PRO A 197 19.25 -15.64 -4.71
C PRO A 197 19.16 -15.76 -3.18
N VAL A 198 19.29 -14.65 -2.47
CA VAL A 198 19.04 -14.54 -1.03
C VAL A 198 17.56 -14.24 -0.84
N ARG A 199 16.72 -15.26 -1.01
CA ARG A 199 15.27 -15.10 -1.13
C ARG A 199 14.65 -14.51 0.14
N ALA A 200 13.87 -13.44 -0.04
CA ALA A 200 13.00 -12.92 1.00
C ALA A 200 11.83 -13.87 1.26
N GLN A 201 11.29 -13.80 2.47
CA GLN A 201 10.03 -14.43 2.83
C GLN A 201 8.87 -13.52 2.44
N TYR A 202 7.82 -14.12 1.90
CA TYR A 202 6.59 -13.42 1.56
C TYR A 202 5.42 -14.05 2.29
N VAL A 203 4.49 -13.21 2.73
CA VAL A 203 3.27 -13.67 3.39
C VAL A 203 2.06 -13.04 2.70
N LEU A 204 0.94 -13.75 2.70
CA LEU A 204 -0.36 -13.16 2.37
C LEU A 204 -0.94 -12.61 3.67
N MET A 205 -1.23 -11.31 3.74
CA MET A 205 -1.55 -10.63 5.01
C MET A 205 -2.86 -9.85 4.93
N ASN A 206 -3.58 -9.83 6.05
CA ASN A 206 -4.69 -8.92 6.31
C ASN A 206 -4.16 -7.53 6.68
N ILE A 207 -4.39 -6.52 5.85
CA ILE A 207 -3.91 -5.15 6.06
C ILE A 207 -5.13 -4.21 6.16
N PRO A 208 -5.32 -3.47 7.27
CA PRO A 208 -6.39 -2.47 7.37
C PRO A 208 -6.34 -1.44 6.23
N TYR A 209 -7.49 -0.92 5.83
CA TYR A 209 -7.54 0.01 4.69
C TYR A 209 -6.64 1.24 4.86
N ALA A 210 -6.60 1.82 6.05
CA ALA A 210 -5.81 3.01 6.33
C ALA A 210 -4.31 2.76 6.08
N ASP A 211 -3.80 1.63 6.57
CA ASP A 211 -2.39 1.24 6.42
C ASP A 211 -2.06 0.82 4.99
N PHE A 212 -2.99 0.15 4.30
CA PHE A 212 -2.80 -0.23 2.91
C PHE A 212 -2.67 1.00 2.00
N TYR A 213 -3.56 1.98 2.16
CA TYR A 213 -3.63 3.17 1.31
C TYR A 213 -2.65 4.28 1.71
N ALA A 214 -2.04 4.24 2.89
CA ALA A 214 -1.14 5.28 3.41
C ALA A 214 -0.01 5.65 2.42
N ALA A 215 0.57 4.67 1.73
CA ALA A 215 1.62 4.88 0.73
C ALA A 215 1.10 4.97 -0.72
N GLU A 216 -0.20 4.78 -0.95
CA GLU A 216 -0.81 4.82 -2.29
C GLU A 216 -1.41 6.18 -2.64
N LEU A 217 -1.81 6.94 -1.62
CA LEU A 217 -2.50 8.21 -1.78
C LEU A 217 -1.53 9.38 -1.59
N LYS A 218 -1.79 10.48 -2.29
CA LYS A 218 -1.06 11.73 -2.07
C LYS A 218 -1.35 12.28 -0.68
N ALA A 219 -0.38 13.00 -0.12
CA ALA A 219 -0.55 13.72 1.13
C ALA A 219 -1.78 14.63 1.10
N GLY A 220 -2.60 14.59 2.16
CA GLY A 220 -3.84 15.35 2.26
C GLY A 220 -5.05 14.72 1.56
N SER A 221 -4.93 13.53 0.98
CA SER A 221 -6.09 12.76 0.50
C SER A 221 -7.01 12.35 1.66
N ALA A 222 -8.29 12.12 1.36
CA ALA A 222 -9.25 11.66 2.35
C ALA A 222 -8.83 10.31 2.96
N ALA A 223 -9.09 10.15 4.26
CA ALA A 223 -8.81 8.91 4.97
C ALA A 223 -9.64 7.75 4.41
N VAL A 224 -9.09 6.54 4.50
CA VAL A 224 -9.73 5.32 4.00
C VAL A 224 -9.85 4.32 5.15
N ASP A 225 -11.04 4.27 5.76
CA ASP A 225 -11.30 3.43 6.93
C ASP A 225 -12.19 2.22 6.59
N ALA A 226 -12.42 1.35 7.58
CA ALA A 226 -13.33 0.22 7.47
C ALA A 226 -14.74 0.64 7.03
N VAL A 227 -15.41 -0.22 6.26
CA VAL A 227 -16.76 0.04 5.73
C VAL A 227 -17.80 -0.73 6.51
N ALA A 228 -18.68 -0.04 7.24
CA ALA A 228 -19.82 -0.66 7.89
C ALA A 228 -20.88 -1.13 6.88
N SER A 229 -21.51 -2.27 7.16
CA SER A 229 -22.59 -2.84 6.36
C SER A 229 -23.89 -2.94 7.16
N ALA A 230 -24.89 -2.16 6.77
CA ALA A 230 -26.22 -2.21 7.40
C ALA A 230 -26.89 -3.59 7.32
N THR A 231 -26.64 -4.34 6.24
CA THR A 231 -27.26 -5.65 6.01
C THR A 231 -26.50 -6.81 6.62
N LYS A 232 -25.24 -6.59 7.05
CA LYS A 232 -24.31 -7.58 7.61
C LYS A 232 -23.95 -8.81 6.76
N SER A 233 -24.81 -9.20 5.82
CA SER A 233 -24.61 -10.34 4.92
C SER A 233 -23.63 -10.07 3.78
N LYS A 234 -23.37 -8.79 3.51
CA LYS A 234 -22.54 -8.30 2.41
C LYS A 234 -21.05 -8.61 2.63
N PRO A 235 -20.42 -8.20 3.76
CA PRO A 235 -19.03 -8.53 4.07
C PRO A 235 -18.76 -10.04 4.08
N LEU A 236 -19.73 -10.83 4.55
CA LEU A 236 -19.62 -12.30 4.61
C LEU A 236 -19.60 -13.00 3.24
N ASN A 237 -19.85 -12.28 2.14
CA ASN A 237 -19.91 -12.85 0.79
C ASN A 237 -18.61 -12.57 0.01
N ALA A 238 -17.71 -13.56 -0.02
CA ALA A 238 -16.40 -13.44 -0.69
C ALA A 238 -16.49 -13.16 -2.21
N ARG A 239 -17.60 -13.43 -2.90
CA ARG A 239 -17.74 -13.06 -4.31
C ARG A 239 -17.89 -11.55 -4.52
N LEU A 240 -18.35 -10.84 -3.49
CA LEU A 240 -18.53 -9.39 -3.52
C LEU A 240 -17.37 -8.66 -2.83
N ALA A 241 -16.79 -9.28 -1.81
CA ALA A 241 -15.70 -8.78 -1.00
C ALA A 241 -14.34 -9.44 -1.34
N GLY A 242 -14.22 -10.05 -2.52
CA GLY A 242 -13.03 -10.81 -2.90
C GLY A 242 -11.78 -9.94 -2.90
N GLY A 243 -10.74 -10.34 -2.15
CA GLY A 243 -9.53 -9.54 -1.95
C GLY A 243 -9.57 -8.66 -0.69
N SER A 244 -10.68 -8.67 0.05
CA SER A 244 -10.84 -8.03 1.37
C SER A 244 -11.10 -9.04 2.48
N TYR A 245 -11.02 -8.59 3.73
CA TYR A 245 -11.33 -9.38 4.92
C TYR A 245 -12.18 -8.58 5.91
N HIS A 246 -12.78 -9.29 6.87
CA HIS A 246 -13.50 -8.70 8.00
C HIS A 246 -13.14 -9.41 9.30
N VAL A 247 -12.99 -8.68 10.39
CA VAL A 247 -12.69 -9.30 11.69
C VAL A 247 -13.97 -9.79 12.38
N ASN A 248 -15.08 -9.09 12.18
CA ASN A 248 -16.33 -9.36 12.91
C ASN A 248 -17.14 -10.49 12.28
N ALA A 249 -17.40 -11.54 13.07
CA ALA A 249 -18.13 -12.73 12.61
C ALA A 249 -19.57 -12.44 12.15
N ASP A 250 -20.16 -11.36 12.65
CA ASP A 250 -21.51 -10.93 12.27
C ASP A 250 -21.53 -10.15 10.95
N GLY A 251 -20.38 -9.83 10.36
CA GLY A 251 -20.26 -9.06 9.12
C GLY A 251 -20.62 -7.59 9.27
N SER A 252 -20.40 -7.00 10.45
CA SER A 252 -20.64 -5.56 10.70
C SER A 252 -19.90 -4.64 9.75
N ASP A 253 -18.71 -5.02 9.30
CA ASP A 253 -17.82 -4.20 8.49
C ASP A 253 -16.88 -5.03 7.61
N ILE A 254 -16.25 -4.34 6.65
CA ILE A 254 -15.06 -4.81 5.93
C ILE A 254 -13.87 -4.00 6.45
N SER A 255 -12.88 -4.68 7.00
CA SER A 255 -11.81 -4.07 7.79
C SER A 255 -10.63 -3.63 6.93
N GLY A 256 -10.31 -4.39 5.87
CA GLY A 256 -9.17 -4.08 5.01
C GLY A 256 -9.03 -5.00 3.81
N VAL A 257 -7.79 -5.20 3.37
CA VAL A 257 -7.45 -5.99 2.17
C VAL A 257 -6.53 -7.15 2.50
N ILE A 258 -6.63 -8.22 1.72
CA ILE A 258 -5.72 -9.36 1.77
C ILE A 258 -4.71 -9.18 0.64
N TYR A 259 -3.43 -9.02 0.95
CA TYR A 259 -2.41 -8.72 -0.06
C TYR A 259 -1.03 -9.33 0.27
N PRO A 260 -0.22 -9.70 -0.74
CA PRO A 260 1.14 -10.18 -0.51
C PRO A 260 2.05 -9.10 0.08
N VAL A 261 2.83 -9.48 1.08
CA VAL A 261 3.77 -8.62 1.79
C VAL A 261 5.14 -9.29 1.83
N LYS A 262 6.16 -8.56 1.41
CA LYS A 262 7.57 -8.91 1.59
C LYS A 262 7.97 -8.60 3.03
N ILE A 263 8.48 -9.62 3.69
CA ILE A 263 9.05 -9.52 5.02
C ILE A 263 10.53 -9.17 4.85
N ASN A 264 11.01 -8.19 5.61
CA ASN A 264 12.40 -7.72 5.52
C ASN A 264 13.34 -8.48 6.46
N SER A 265 12.81 -9.07 7.54
CA SER A 265 13.53 -10.01 8.40
C SER A 265 12.57 -11.02 9.05
N PRO A 266 13.00 -12.26 9.34
CA PRO A 266 12.22 -13.20 10.13
C PRO A 266 11.80 -12.67 11.51
N GLU A 267 12.55 -11.72 12.07
CA GLU A 267 12.21 -11.06 13.34
C GLU A 267 10.95 -10.19 13.22
N ASP A 268 10.66 -9.64 12.05
CA ASP A 268 9.46 -8.84 11.83
C ASP A 268 8.18 -9.67 11.96
N LEU A 269 8.20 -10.95 11.55
CA LEU A 269 7.08 -11.86 11.77
C LEU A 269 6.86 -12.15 13.26
N ALA A 270 7.93 -12.35 14.02
CA ALA A 270 7.83 -12.55 15.47
C ALA A 270 7.19 -11.33 16.15
N LYS A 271 7.57 -10.11 15.74
CA LYS A 271 6.95 -8.87 16.25
C LYS A 271 5.45 -8.77 15.92
N LEU A 272 5.02 -9.27 14.75
CA LEU A 272 3.59 -9.32 14.40
C LEU A 272 2.82 -10.27 15.32
N GLU A 273 3.36 -11.45 15.56
CA GLU A 273 2.75 -12.45 16.46
C GLU A 273 2.66 -11.93 17.90
N GLU A 274 3.68 -11.24 18.40
CA GLU A 274 3.67 -10.57 19.70
C GLU A 274 2.55 -9.51 19.80
N LYS A 275 2.19 -8.88 18.68
CA LYS A 275 1.07 -7.92 18.58
C LYS A 275 -0.29 -8.58 18.39
N GLY A 276 -0.36 -9.91 18.37
CA GLY A 276 -1.61 -10.67 18.29
C GLY A 276 -2.05 -11.01 16.86
N ALA A 277 -1.16 -10.86 15.86
CA ALA A 277 -1.41 -11.40 14.52
C ALA A 277 -1.55 -12.93 14.59
N ALA A 278 -2.57 -13.48 13.94
CA ALA A 278 -2.73 -14.93 13.85
C ALA A 278 -1.91 -15.50 12.70
N VAL A 279 -1.18 -16.60 12.96
CA VAL A 279 -0.51 -17.39 11.92
C VAL A 279 -1.52 -18.36 11.31
N ILE A 280 -1.84 -18.17 10.04
CA ILE A 280 -2.72 -19.03 9.25
C ILE A 280 -1.88 -20.06 8.52
N THR A 281 -2.27 -21.33 8.64
CA THR A 281 -1.61 -22.49 8.04
C THR A 281 -2.56 -23.27 7.14
N ASP A 282 -2.07 -24.26 6.40
CA ASP A 282 -2.90 -25.15 5.58
C ASP A 282 -3.96 -25.93 6.38
N GLU A 283 -3.76 -26.07 7.69
CA GLU A 283 -4.70 -26.73 8.61
C GLU A 283 -5.73 -25.77 9.20
N SER A 284 -5.55 -24.45 9.00
CA SER A 284 -6.46 -23.43 9.50
C SER A 284 -7.76 -23.44 8.71
N SER A 285 -8.89 -23.21 9.39
CA SER A 285 -10.19 -23.10 8.76
C SER A 285 -11.09 -22.12 9.50
N VAL A 286 -11.96 -21.42 8.77
CA VAL A 286 -13.02 -20.61 9.34
C VAL A 286 -14.34 -20.89 8.64
N GLU A 287 -15.40 -21.05 9.43
CA GLU A 287 -16.76 -21.25 8.93
C GLU A 287 -17.50 -19.90 8.94
N VAL A 288 -17.97 -19.47 7.78
CA VAL A 288 -18.72 -18.23 7.61
C VAL A 288 -20.16 -18.56 7.25
N SER A 289 -21.09 -18.06 8.08
CA SER A 289 -22.52 -18.23 7.90
C SER A 289 -23.15 -16.95 7.37
N VAL A 290 -23.62 -16.98 6.13
CA VAL A 290 -24.34 -15.86 5.51
C VAL A 290 -25.84 -16.05 5.75
N PRO A 291 -26.53 -15.11 6.43
CA PRO A 291 -27.97 -15.22 6.66
C PRO A 291 -28.76 -15.35 5.34
N GLY A 292 -29.73 -16.28 5.32
CA GLY A 292 -30.63 -16.45 4.19
C GLY A 292 -31.61 -15.27 4.05
N ARG A 293 -32.03 -14.98 2.82
CA ARG A 293 -33.05 -13.94 2.56
C ARG A 293 -34.45 -14.51 2.76
N ASN A 294 -35.38 -13.68 3.22
CA ASN A 294 -36.82 -14.01 3.33
C ASN A 294 -37.12 -15.31 4.10
N GLY A 295 -36.37 -15.57 5.18
CA GLY A 295 -36.57 -16.76 6.03
C GLY A 295 -35.98 -18.06 5.47
N ALA A 296 -35.17 -18.00 4.41
CA ALA A 296 -34.37 -19.13 3.96
C ALA A 296 -33.26 -19.46 4.97
N ASP A 297 -32.81 -20.72 4.94
CA ASP A 297 -31.68 -21.18 5.74
C ASP A 297 -30.38 -20.42 5.37
N PRO A 298 -29.47 -20.23 6.33
CA PRO A 298 -28.19 -19.59 6.07
C PRO A 298 -27.33 -20.43 5.13
N THR A 299 -26.50 -19.75 4.33
CA THR A 299 -25.47 -20.38 3.51
C THR A 299 -24.18 -20.46 4.33
N ILE A 300 -23.70 -21.67 4.56
CA ILE A 300 -22.44 -21.91 5.29
C ILE A 300 -21.33 -22.18 4.29
N THR A 301 -20.23 -21.42 4.39
CA THR A 301 -19.01 -21.62 3.59
C THR A 301 -17.83 -21.82 4.53
N VAL A 302 -17.04 -22.88 4.29
CA VAL A 302 -15.80 -23.15 5.03
C VAL A 302 -14.62 -22.71 4.18
N TYR A 303 -13.86 -21.75 4.68
CA TYR A 303 -12.60 -21.31 4.07
C TYR A 303 -11.44 -22.01 4.77
N ASN A 304 -10.50 -22.57 4.00
CA ASN A 304 -9.40 -23.39 4.50
C ASN A 304 -8.06 -22.84 4.03
N GLY A 305 -6.99 -23.17 4.76
CA GLY A 305 -5.64 -22.72 4.42
C GLY A 305 -5.56 -21.20 4.39
N LYS A 306 -4.88 -20.65 3.37
CA LYS A 306 -4.76 -19.21 3.15
C LYS A 306 -6.10 -18.47 3.10
N ASP A 307 -7.17 -19.12 2.62
CA ASP A 307 -8.48 -18.47 2.49
C ASP A 307 -9.13 -18.23 3.85
N ALA A 308 -8.66 -18.89 4.92
CA ALA A 308 -9.10 -18.62 6.29
C ALA A 308 -8.76 -17.19 6.77
N LEU A 309 -7.84 -16.50 6.09
CA LEU A 309 -7.58 -15.07 6.29
C LEU A 309 -8.83 -14.20 6.13
N PHE A 310 -9.83 -14.66 5.36
CA PHE A 310 -11.07 -13.93 5.09
C PHE A 310 -11.81 -13.44 6.35
N GLN A 311 -11.69 -14.15 7.47
CA GLN A 311 -12.22 -13.75 8.76
C GLN A 311 -11.19 -13.83 9.90
N ALA A 312 -9.91 -13.58 9.58
CA ALA A 312 -8.86 -13.52 10.59
C ALA A 312 -8.67 -12.08 11.13
N PRO A 313 -8.11 -11.89 12.34
CA PRO A 313 -7.76 -10.57 12.87
C PRO A 313 -6.86 -9.75 11.94
N ASP A 314 -6.79 -8.44 12.17
CA ASP A 314 -5.84 -7.56 11.49
C ASP A 314 -4.41 -8.09 11.61
N TYR A 315 -3.63 -7.93 10.53
CA TYR A 315 -2.24 -8.37 10.40
C TYR A 315 -2.00 -9.89 10.46
N SER A 316 -3.06 -10.70 10.60
CA SER A 316 -2.95 -12.15 10.43
C SER A 316 -2.39 -12.48 9.05
N TYR A 317 -1.59 -13.54 8.98
CA TYR A 317 -0.83 -13.83 7.77
C TYR A 317 -0.71 -15.33 7.49
N TYR A 318 -0.55 -15.68 6.21
CA TYR A 318 -0.25 -17.02 5.73
C TYR A 318 1.10 -16.99 5.00
N ASP A 319 2.01 -17.90 5.35
CA ASP A 319 3.34 -17.97 4.75
C ASP A 319 3.26 -18.47 3.28
N LEU A 320 3.70 -17.64 2.33
CA LEU A 320 3.80 -18.02 0.91
C LEU A 320 5.12 -18.71 0.58
N GLY A 321 6.03 -18.83 1.56
CA GLY A 321 7.35 -19.41 1.43
C GLY A 321 8.37 -18.48 0.78
N SER A 322 9.54 -19.05 0.44
CA SER A 322 10.67 -18.35 -0.18
C SER A 322 10.58 -18.39 -1.71
N GLY A 323 9.82 -17.44 -2.28
CA GLY A 323 9.69 -17.26 -3.72
C GLY A 323 9.43 -15.80 -4.09
N ILE A 324 9.91 -15.36 -5.25
CA ILE A 324 9.68 -13.99 -5.72
C ILE A 324 8.19 -13.84 -6.04
N GLN A 325 7.52 -12.93 -5.34
CA GLN A 325 6.16 -12.53 -5.69
C GLN A 325 6.22 -11.44 -6.76
N SER A 326 5.42 -11.59 -7.83
CA SER A 326 5.39 -10.62 -8.93
C SER A 326 4.81 -9.25 -8.55
N PHE A 327 4.11 -9.18 -7.42
CA PHE A 327 3.55 -7.96 -6.83
C PHE A 327 3.42 -8.12 -5.31
N PHE A 328 3.79 -7.10 -4.55
CA PHE A 328 3.78 -7.11 -3.08
C PHE A 328 3.84 -5.70 -2.49
N LYS A 329 3.63 -5.57 -1.19
CA LYS A 329 4.07 -4.40 -0.39
C LYS A 329 5.24 -4.80 0.51
N GLU A 330 6.08 -3.85 0.89
CA GLU A 330 7.16 -4.11 1.87
C GLU A 330 6.68 -3.72 3.26
N LEU A 331 6.91 -4.60 4.24
CA LEU A 331 6.64 -4.33 5.65
C LEU A 331 7.84 -3.65 6.30
N THR A 332 7.59 -2.56 7.01
CA THR A 332 8.56 -1.98 7.94
C THR A 332 8.00 -2.04 9.35
N VAL A 333 8.76 -2.61 10.27
CA VAL A 333 8.45 -2.64 11.70
C VAL A 333 9.41 -1.70 12.43
N ALA A 334 8.87 -0.61 12.98
CA ALA A 334 9.66 0.35 13.75
C ALA A 334 10.08 -0.23 15.11
N GLU A 335 11.01 0.45 15.80
CA GLU A 335 11.51 0.01 17.13
C GLU A 335 10.41 -0.05 18.20
N ASP A 336 9.38 0.81 18.11
CA ASP A 336 8.19 0.79 18.97
C ASP A 336 7.15 -0.27 18.56
N GLY A 337 7.49 -1.08 17.55
CA GLY A 337 6.65 -2.10 16.94
C GLY A 337 5.58 -1.55 16.00
N SER A 338 5.52 -0.24 15.74
CA SER A 338 4.57 0.34 14.78
C SER A 338 4.82 -0.23 13.39
N LEU A 339 3.74 -0.57 12.69
CA LEU A 339 3.81 -1.18 11.36
C LEU A 339 3.58 -0.11 10.30
N SER A 340 4.31 -0.20 9.20
CA SER A 340 4.04 0.60 8.01
C SER A 340 4.28 -0.23 6.76
N PHE A 341 3.53 0.10 5.70
CA PHE A 341 3.57 -0.63 4.45
C PHE A 341 3.97 0.30 3.32
N GLY A 342 4.96 -0.12 2.53
CA GLY A 342 5.37 0.59 1.33
C GLY A 342 4.27 0.63 0.26
N ALA A 343 4.48 1.41 -0.80
CA ALA A 343 3.62 1.37 -1.98
C ALA A 343 3.70 -0.03 -2.63
N VAL A 344 2.66 -0.41 -3.38
CA VAL A 344 2.68 -1.67 -4.14
C VAL A 344 3.84 -1.66 -5.13
N LYS A 345 4.67 -2.71 -5.07
CA LYS A 345 5.74 -3.02 -6.01
C LYS A 345 5.31 -4.18 -6.90
N GLY A 346 5.85 -4.23 -8.12
CA GLY A 346 5.56 -5.28 -9.09
C GLY A 346 5.47 -4.76 -10.53
N THR A 347 5.36 -5.69 -11.47
CA THR A 347 5.19 -5.33 -12.88
C THR A 347 3.88 -4.57 -13.07
N THR A 348 3.97 -3.33 -13.54
CA THR A 348 2.82 -2.46 -13.77
C THR A 348 2.50 -2.40 -15.26
N THR A 349 1.28 -2.76 -15.62
CA THR A 349 0.77 -2.59 -16.98
C THR A 349 0.08 -1.23 -17.09
N ARG A 350 0.42 -0.48 -18.14
CA ARG A 350 -0.22 0.81 -18.46
C ARG A 350 -1.07 0.65 -19.71
N ALA A 351 -2.33 1.05 -19.63
CA ALA A 351 -3.28 0.91 -20.72
C ALA A 351 -4.34 2.02 -20.68
N GLU A 352 -5.17 2.12 -21.71
CA GLU A 352 -6.39 2.92 -21.67
C GLU A 352 -7.56 2.05 -21.22
N ALA A 353 -8.57 2.64 -20.58
CA ALA A 353 -9.84 1.97 -20.29
C ALA A 353 -11.01 2.89 -20.64
N GLU A 354 -12.10 2.30 -21.11
CA GLU A 354 -13.34 3.02 -21.32
C GLU A 354 -14.15 3.04 -20.02
N VAL A 355 -14.67 4.21 -19.67
CA VAL A 355 -15.46 4.39 -18.45
C VAL A 355 -16.78 5.07 -18.79
N SER A 356 -17.89 4.38 -18.53
CA SER A 356 -19.22 4.99 -18.62
C SER A 356 -19.68 5.46 -17.24
N VAL A 357 -20.10 6.72 -17.13
CA VAL A 357 -20.60 7.33 -15.87
C VAL A 357 -22.12 7.50 -15.94
N THR A 358 -22.81 7.02 -14.93
CA THR A 358 -24.26 7.19 -14.73
C THR A 358 -24.49 8.00 -13.47
N ALA A 359 -25.18 9.14 -13.60
CA ALA A 359 -25.64 9.93 -12.46
C ALA A 359 -27.07 9.54 -12.07
N ASN A 360 -27.45 9.75 -10.81
CA ASN A 360 -28.72 9.33 -10.23
C ASN A 360 -28.97 7.82 -10.38
N ALA A 361 -27.92 7.02 -10.19
CA ALA A 361 -28.01 5.59 -10.34
C ALA A 361 -28.71 4.93 -9.14
N SER A 362 -29.07 3.65 -9.28
CA SER A 362 -29.95 2.96 -8.33
C SER A 362 -29.29 2.58 -7.01
N HIS A 363 -27.96 2.35 -6.99
CA HIS A 363 -27.25 1.93 -5.77
C HIS A 363 -26.51 3.07 -5.10
N THR A 364 -25.89 3.94 -5.89
CA THR A 364 -25.19 5.15 -5.43
C THR A 364 -25.51 6.32 -6.34
N TYR A 365 -25.16 7.55 -5.95
CA TYR A 365 -25.46 8.72 -6.78
C TYR A 365 -24.74 8.69 -8.13
N TYR A 366 -23.44 8.36 -8.12
CA TYR A 366 -22.68 8.10 -9.33
C TYR A 366 -22.31 6.63 -9.38
N GLU A 367 -22.53 6.00 -10.53
CA GLU A 367 -22.04 4.66 -10.86
C GLU A 367 -21.19 4.74 -12.12
N MET A 368 -19.99 4.17 -12.07
CA MET A 368 -19.02 4.08 -13.14
C MET A 368 -18.82 2.62 -13.50
N LYS A 369 -18.80 2.31 -14.79
CA LYS A 369 -18.44 0.98 -15.29
C LYS A 369 -17.17 1.07 -16.10
N VAL A 370 -16.14 0.34 -15.66
CA VAL A 370 -14.83 0.28 -16.30
C VAL A 370 -14.80 -0.89 -17.26
N THR A 371 -14.40 -0.65 -18.50
CA THR A 371 -14.22 -1.66 -19.54
C THR A 371 -12.78 -1.63 -20.02
N SER A 372 -12.10 -2.76 -19.93
CA SER A 372 -10.68 -2.93 -20.33
C SER A 372 -10.43 -4.37 -20.77
N ASP A 373 -9.28 -4.64 -21.37
CA ASP A 373 -8.85 -6.02 -21.68
C ASP A 373 -8.20 -6.74 -20.49
N TYR A 374 -7.83 -6.01 -19.43
CA TYR A 374 -6.96 -6.50 -18.36
C TYR A 374 -7.69 -6.82 -17.05
N VAL A 375 -8.79 -6.11 -16.77
CA VAL A 375 -9.62 -6.32 -15.59
C VAL A 375 -11.06 -6.52 -16.04
N GLN A 376 -11.64 -7.65 -15.65
CA GLN A 376 -12.97 -8.11 -16.03
C GLN A 376 -13.89 -8.24 -14.81
N THR A 377 -15.19 -8.25 -15.09
CA THR A 377 -16.20 -8.51 -14.05
C THR A 377 -15.96 -9.89 -13.42
N GLY A 378 -15.84 -9.91 -12.08
CA GLY A 378 -15.57 -11.12 -11.31
C GLY A 378 -14.10 -11.34 -10.95
N ASP A 379 -13.17 -10.55 -11.50
CA ASP A 379 -11.79 -10.56 -11.06
C ASP A 379 -11.66 -10.13 -9.59
N THR A 380 -10.70 -10.73 -8.89
CA THR A 380 -10.36 -10.38 -7.51
C THR A 380 -9.44 -9.16 -7.51
N VAL A 381 -10.04 -8.01 -7.23
CA VAL A 381 -9.35 -6.72 -7.12
C VAL A 381 -9.13 -6.45 -5.64
N SER A 382 -7.89 -6.27 -5.19
CA SER A 382 -7.59 -5.96 -3.79
C SER A 382 -7.84 -4.48 -3.47
N ALA A 383 -7.58 -3.57 -4.41
CA ALA A 383 -7.74 -2.13 -4.18
C ALA A 383 -7.83 -1.35 -5.49
N VAL A 384 -8.43 -0.15 -5.43
CA VAL A 384 -8.43 0.81 -6.54
C VAL A 384 -8.09 2.20 -6.03
N VAL A 385 -7.14 2.86 -6.69
CA VAL A 385 -6.86 4.29 -6.50
C VAL A 385 -7.39 5.06 -7.70
N MET A 386 -8.27 6.02 -7.44
CA MET A 386 -8.85 6.90 -8.44
C MET A 386 -8.14 8.26 -8.42
N THR A 387 -7.82 8.80 -9.60
CA THR A 387 -7.13 10.10 -9.75
C THR A 387 -7.99 11.08 -10.53
N ALA A 388 -8.27 12.24 -9.95
CA ALA A 388 -8.99 13.34 -10.59
C ALA A 388 -8.05 14.21 -11.45
N GLU A 389 -8.61 15.06 -12.31
CA GLU A 389 -7.84 15.93 -13.21
C GLU A 389 -6.95 16.97 -12.51
N ASP A 390 -7.27 17.35 -11.27
CA ASP A 390 -6.41 18.20 -10.42
C ASP A 390 -5.28 17.41 -9.73
N GLY A 391 -5.21 16.10 -9.99
CA GLY A 391 -4.22 15.19 -9.44
C GLY A 391 -4.57 14.66 -8.05
N THR A 392 -5.73 14.98 -7.48
CA THR A 392 -6.18 14.44 -6.19
C THR A 392 -6.44 12.93 -6.31
N THR A 393 -6.05 12.16 -5.29
CA THR A 393 -6.19 10.69 -5.27
C THR A 393 -7.19 10.24 -4.22
N TYR A 394 -7.96 9.20 -4.55
CA TYR A 394 -8.99 8.64 -3.68
C TYR A 394 -8.83 7.12 -3.63
N GLY A 395 -8.70 6.57 -2.43
CA GLY A 395 -8.73 5.12 -2.22
C GLY A 395 -10.16 4.62 -2.17
N LEU A 396 -10.46 3.55 -2.92
CA LEU A 396 -11.80 2.99 -3.05
C LEU A 396 -11.93 1.72 -2.23
N ARG A 397 -13.05 1.55 -1.53
CA ARG A 397 -13.27 0.41 -0.63
C ARG A 397 -14.25 -0.59 -1.23
N HIS A 398 -14.06 -1.87 -0.94
CA HIS A 398 -15.01 -2.91 -1.30
C HIS A 398 -16.39 -2.61 -0.73
N MET A 399 -17.43 -2.84 -1.52
CA MET A 399 -18.84 -2.74 -1.11
C MET A 399 -19.32 -1.36 -0.61
N ALA A 400 -18.45 -0.35 -0.60
CA ALA A 400 -18.81 1.06 -0.58
C ALA A 400 -18.63 1.65 -1.97
N ASN A 401 -17.46 1.45 -2.55
CA ASN A 401 -17.09 2.00 -3.83
C ASN A 401 -16.90 0.94 -4.89
N LEU A 402 -16.22 -0.16 -4.59
CA LEU A 402 -15.87 -1.17 -5.57
C LEU A 402 -16.84 -2.35 -5.52
N TRP A 403 -17.40 -2.69 -6.68
CA TRP A 403 -18.36 -3.79 -6.87
C TRP A 403 -17.96 -4.63 -8.07
N ARG A 404 -18.05 -5.96 -7.92
CA ARG A 404 -17.86 -6.95 -9.00
C ARG A 404 -16.55 -6.80 -9.81
N GLY A 405 -15.52 -6.17 -9.24
CA GLY A 405 -14.21 -5.94 -9.87
C GLY A 405 -14.14 -4.74 -10.81
N THR A 406 -15.22 -4.34 -11.49
CA THR A 406 -15.18 -3.29 -12.55
C THR A 406 -16.21 -2.17 -12.38
N GLU A 407 -17.08 -2.26 -11.38
CA GLU A 407 -18.11 -1.25 -11.10
C GLU A 407 -17.66 -0.39 -9.92
N ILE A 408 -17.65 0.93 -10.11
CA ILE A 408 -17.25 1.90 -9.08
C ILE A 408 -18.47 2.78 -8.76
N GLY A 409 -18.82 2.93 -7.49
CA GLY A 409 -19.93 3.78 -7.04
C GLY A 409 -19.49 4.77 -5.95
N PHE A 410 -20.09 5.95 -5.90
CA PHE A 410 -19.91 6.85 -4.77
C PHE A 410 -21.07 7.84 -4.62
N GLU A 411 -21.22 8.35 -3.40
CA GLU A 411 -22.12 9.44 -3.06
C GLU A 411 -21.37 10.77 -3.14
N ALA A 412 -22.09 11.86 -3.36
CA ALA A 412 -21.54 13.22 -3.34
C ALA A 412 -21.40 13.75 -1.89
N ASP A 413 -20.68 13.01 -1.04
CA ASP A 413 -20.46 13.34 0.36
C ASP A 413 -19.23 14.26 0.57
N GLU A 414 -18.82 14.47 1.81
CA GLU A 414 -17.63 15.27 2.14
C GLU A 414 -16.37 14.77 1.41
N THR A 415 -16.23 13.46 1.19
CA THR A 415 -15.06 12.87 0.55
C THR A 415 -15.08 13.09 -0.97
N PHE A 416 -16.21 12.84 -1.63
CA PHE A 416 -16.27 12.80 -3.10
C PHE A 416 -16.97 14.01 -3.75
N SER A 417 -17.54 14.93 -2.97
CA SER A 417 -18.22 16.12 -3.52
C SER A 417 -17.31 16.99 -4.40
N ALA A 418 -16.01 17.04 -4.12
CA ALA A 418 -15.02 17.76 -4.90
C ALA A 418 -14.79 17.19 -6.31
N LEU A 419 -15.30 15.98 -6.61
CA LEU A 419 -15.23 15.37 -7.94
C LEU A 419 -16.31 15.86 -8.89
N ILE A 420 -17.37 16.48 -8.39
CA ILE A 420 -18.50 16.92 -9.22
C ILE A 420 -18.02 17.98 -10.22
N GLY A 421 -18.34 17.77 -11.50
CA GLY A 421 -17.92 18.65 -12.59
C GLY A 421 -16.48 18.41 -13.05
N LYS A 422 -15.73 17.50 -12.41
CA LYS A 422 -14.36 17.17 -12.78
C LYS A 422 -14.26 15.87 -13.57
N LYS A 423 -13.15 15.73 -14.29
CA LYS A 423 -12.76 14.46 -14.93
C LYS A 423 -11.97 13.57 -13.98
N ILE A 424 -12.25 12.28 -14.03
CA ILE A 424 -11.33 11.24 -13.58
C ILE A 424 -10.38 10.97 -14.74
N THR A 425 -9.07 11.00 -14.45
CA THR A 425 -8.00 10.87 -15.44
C THR A 425 -7.20 9.58 -15.29
N GLY A 426 -7.26 8.93 -14.13
CA GLY A 426 -6.53 7.71 -13.85
C GLY A 426 -7.25 6.76 -12.90
N LEU A 427 -7.13 5.47 -13.17
CA LEU A 427 -7.56 4.38 -12.28
C LEU A 427 -6.42 3.37 -12.13
N LYS A 428 -5.91 3.19 -10.91
CA LYS A 428 -4.92 2.16 -10.58
C LYS A 428 -5.64 0.98 -9.93
N PHE A 429 -5.77 -0.13 -10.64
CA PHE A 429 -6.31 -1.38 -10.14
C PHE A 429 -5.17 -2.26 -9.61
N ILE A 430 -5.29 -2.65 -8.35
CA ILE A 430 -4.37 -3.56 -7.68
C ILE A 430 -5.12 -4.88 -7.52
N THR A 431 -4.67 -5.92 -8.21
CA THR A 431 -5.36 -7.22 -8.28
C THR A 431 -4.46 -8.34 -7.80
N GLN A 432 -5.02 -9.54 -7.62
CA GLN A 432 -4.23 -10.74 -7.36
C GLN A 432 -3.44 -11.27 -8.58
N ASN A 433 -3.55 -10.61 -9.75
CA ASN A 433 -2.84 -11.02 -10.97
C ASN A 433 -1.86 -9.95 -11.47
N GLY A 434 -1.79 -8.79 -10.82
CA GLY A 434 -0.95 -7.69 -11.25
C GLY A 434 -1.53 -6.31 -10.95
N ILE A 435 -0.77 -5.29 -11.34
CA ILE A 435 -1.08 -3.87 -11.13
C ILE A 435 -1.35 -3.23 -12.50
N TYR A 436 -2.51 -2.60 -12.64
CA TYR A 436 -2.96 -1.97 -13.88
C TYR A 436 -3.24 -0.49 -13.67
N ASN A 437 -2.49 0.36 -14.37
CA ASN A 437 -2.71 1.80 -14.39
C ASN A 437 -3.42 2.20 -15.67
N PHE A 438 -4.72 2.47 -15.57
CA PHE A 438 -5.54 2.93 -16.68
C PHE A 438 -5.54 4.45 -16.79
N THR A 439 -5.27 4.96 -17.98
CA THR A 439 -5.65 6.32 -18.37
C THR A 439 -7.10 6.32 -18.83
N VAL A 440 -7.88 7.24 -18.30
CA VAL A 440 -9.32 7.36 -18.59
C VAL A 440 -9.68 8.84 -18.80
N ASP A 441 -10.81 9.11 -19.44
CA ASP A 441 -11.37 10.46 -19.54
C ASP A 441 -12.86 10.40 -19.18
N ALA A 442 -13.15 10.36 -17.87
CA ALA A 442 -14.50 10.17 -17.36
C ALA A 442 -14.98 11.42 -16.62
N LEU A 443 -15.88 12.18 -17.24
CA LEU A 443 -16.51 13.34 -16.59
C LEU A 443 -17.53 12.89 -15.55
N ILE A 444 -17.38 13.37 -14.31
CA ILE A 444 -18.44 13.29 -13.30
C ILE A 444 -19.38 14.48 -13.54
N PRO A 445 -20.59 14.25 -14.06
CA PRO A 445 -21.46 15.33 -14.47
C PRO A 445 -21.91 16.16 -13.25
N GLU A 446 -22.19 17.44 -13.48
CA GLU A 446 -22.77 18.29 -12.44
C GLU A 446 -24.12 17.73 -11.98
N LYS A 447 -24.41 17.92 -10.69
CA LYS A 447 -25.66 17.47 -10.05
C LYS A 447 -26.86 18.09 -10.77
N LEU A 448 -27.58 17.33 -11.59
CA LEU A 448 -28.86 17.78 -12.12
C LEU A 448 -29.84 17.90 -10.95
N PRO A 449 -30.46 19.06 -10.72
CA PRO A 449 -31.52 19.19 -9.73
C PRO A 449 -32.71 18.28 -10.08
N GLU A 450 -33.23 17.55 -9.10
CA GLU A 450 -34.57 16.99 -9.19
C GLU A 450 -35.57 18.11 -8.91
N TYR A 451 -36.56 18.28 -9.77
CA TYR A 451 -37.66 19.21 -9.56
C TYR A 451 -38.92 18.40 -9.27
N VAL A 452 -39.60 18.71 -8.17
CA VAL A 452 -40.92 18.16 -7.83
C VAL A 452 -41.97 19.23 -7.98
N LEU A 453 -43.20 18.85 -8.30
CA LEU A 453 -44.35 19.73 -8.20
C LEU A 453 -44.91 19.58 -6.78
N MET A 454 -45.04 20.68 -6.03
CA MET A 454 -45.38 20.63 -4.59
C MET A 454 -46.46 21.65 -4.23
N ASN A 455 -47.32 21.28 -3.29
CA ASN A 455 -48.26 22.18 -2.64
C ASN A 455 -47.54 23.05 -1.59
N ILE A 456 -47.49 24.36 -1.78
CA ILE A 456 -46.80 25.30 -0.89
C ILE A 456 -47.80 26.32 -0.32
N PRO A 457 -47.99 26.39 1.00
CA PRO A 457 -48.86 27.40 1.61
C PRO A 457 -48.46 28.81 1.18
N TYR A 458 -49.43 29.71 1.01
CA TYR A 458 -49.12 31.08 0.56
C TYR A 458 -48.12 31.80 1.48
N ALA A 459 -48.22 31.56 2.79
CA ALA A 459 -47.31 32.14 3.77
C ALA A 459 -45.84 31.74 3.50
N ASP A 460 -45.59 30.49 3.14
CA ASP A 460 -44.24 29.99 2.84
C ASP A 460 -43.77 30.38 1.45
N PHE A 461 -44.67 30.36 0.47
CA PHE A 461 -44.36 30.78 -0.90
C PHE A 461 -43.87 32.22 -0.96
N TYR A 462 -44.47 33.11 -0.16
CA TYR A 462 -44.11 34.53 -0.09
C TYR A 462 -43.13 34.89 1.04
N ALA A 463 -42.75 33.95 1.92
CA ALA A 463 -41.94 34.23 3.11
C ALA A 463 -40.61 34.94 2.78
N ALA A 464 -39.99 34.58 1.67
CA ALA A 464 -38.72 35.18 1.21
C ALA A 464 -38.91 36.38 0.27
N GLU A 465 -40.09 36.55 -0.32
CA GLU A 465 -40.39 37.58 -1.32
C GLU A 465 -40.84 38.91 -0.68
N LEU A 466 -41.39 38.85 0.55
CA LEU A 466 -41.93 40.01 1.25
C LEU A 466 -40.94 40.56 2.28
N ALA A 467 -40.85 41.89 2.37
CA ALA A 467 -40.03 42.55 3.39
C ALA A 467 -40.60 42.33 4.80
N GLN A 468 -39.73 42.34 5.80
CA GLN A 468 -40.11 42.20 7.21
C GLN A 468 -41.16 43.26 7.61
N GLY A 469 -42.31 42.81 8.14
CA GLY A 469 -43.43 43.68 8.52
C GLY A 469 -44.49 43.90 7.42
N SER A 470 -44.36 43.25 6.27
CA SER A 470 -45.42 43.20 5.25
C SER A 470 -46.69 42.51 5.81
N PRO A 471 -47.89 42.86 5.31
CA PRO A 471 -49.11 42.13 5.66
C PRO A 471 -48.98 40.63 5.37
N ALA A 472 -49.50 39.79 6.27
CA ALA A 472 -49.52 38.35 6.07
C ALA A 472 -50.36 37.98 4.83
N VAL A 473 -49.88 36.98 4.09
CA VAL A 473 -50.61 36.41 2.94
C VAL A 473 -51.16 35.06 3.37
N ASP A 474 -52.45 35.06 3.73
CA ASP A 474 -53.15 33.90 4.26
C ASP A 474 -54.09 33.26 3.22
N ALA A 475 -54.58 32.06 3.54
CA ALA A 475 -55.58 31.35 2.76
C ALA A 475 -56.84 32.18 2.51
N VAL A 476 -57.42 32.05 1.31
CA VAL A 476 -58.60 32.84 0.91
C VAL A 476 -59.86 31.99 1.02
N ALA A 477 -60.80 32.39 1.88
CA ALA A 477 -62.08 31.72 2.02
C ALA A 477 -63.04 31.99 0.84
N SER A 478 -63.75 30.96 0.38
CA SER A 478 -64.73 31.02 -0.71
C SER A 478 -66.16 30.98 -0.18
N ALA A 479 -66.86 32.12 -0.25
CA ALA A 479 -68.27 32.21 0.15
C ALA A 479 -69.23 31.29 -0.63
N THR A 480 -68.82 30.85 -1.83
CA THR A 480 -69.65 30.05 -2.74
C THR A 480 -69.23 28.58 -2.80
N MET A 481 -68.18 28.17 -2.07
CA MET A 481 -67.60 26.81 -2.00
C MET A 481 -67.18 26.16 -3.35
N SER A 482 -67.42 26.86 -4.46
CA SER A 482 -67.29 26.37 -5.84
C SER A 482 -66.15 27.04 -6.60
N LYS A 483 -65.66 28.19 -6.12
CA LYS A 483 -64.55 28.94 -6.76
C LYS A 483 -63.20 28.21 -6.69
N PRO A 484 -62.81 27.58 -5.56
CA PRO A 484 -61.56 26.80 -5.47
C PRO A 484 -61.56 25.60 -6.42
N ARG A 485 -62.75 25.07 -6.75
CA ARG A 485 -62.97 23.93 -7.65
C ARG A 485 -63.28 24.34 -9.09
N SER A 486 -62.95 25.58 -9.48
CA SER A 486 -63.18 26.10 -10.82
C SER A 486 -61.86 26.36 -11.53
N SER A 487 -61.88 26.45 -12.86
CA SER A 487 -60.70 26.79 -13.67
C SER A 487 -60.08 28.16 -13.37
N LEU A 488 -60.73 28.98 -12.53
CA LEU A 488 -60.23 30.28 -12.10
C LEU A 488 -59.12 30.19 -11.03
N ALA A 489 -58.99 29.04 -10.35
CA ALA A 489 -57.99 28.79 -9.32
C ALA A 489 -56.82 27.91 -9.81
N ASN A 490 -56.58 27.91 -11.13
CA ASN A 490 -55.55 27.06 -11.74
C ASN A 490 -54.15 27.41 -11.20
N GLY A 491 -53.42 26.41 -10.70
CA GLY A 491 -52.13 26.58 -10.03
C GLY A 491 -52.22 26.84 -8.52
N SER A 492 -53.42 26.86 -7.94
CA SER A 492 -53.64 26.87 -6.50
C SER A 492 -54.11 25.52 -5.99
N TYR A 493 -53.97 25.27 -4.68
CA TYR A 493 -54.50 24.07 -4.02
C TYR A 493 -55.30 24.44 -2.76
N HIS A 494 -56.09 23.50 -2.27
CA HIS A 494 -56.87 23.63 -1.05
C HIS A 494 -56.88 22.33 -0.25
N VAL A 495 -56.71 22.42 1.07
CA VAL A 495 -56.66 21.26 1.97
C VAL A 495 -58.08 20.78 2.33
N ASN A 496 -59.06 21.69 2.34
CA ASN A 496 -60.44 21.32 2.67
C ASN A 496 -61.19 20.87 1.42
N VAL A 497 -61.47 19.56 1.37
CA VAL A 497 -62.24 18.90 0.30
C VAL A 497 -63.60 19.55 0.10
N ASP A 498 -64.15 20.34 1.04
CA ASP A 498 -65.42 21.05 0.92
C ASP A 498 -65.38 22.34 0.05
N GLY A 499 -64.18 22.77 -0.38
CA GLY A 499 -63.97 23.96 -1.22
C GLY A 499 -64.10 25.28 -0.46
N SER A 500 -63.91 25.25 0.86
CA SER A 500 -64.03 26.43 1.73
C SER A 500 -62.91 27.44 1.64
N ASP A 501 -61.72 27.02 1.23
CA ASP A 501 -60.55 27.89 1.13
C ASP A 501 -59.67 27.59 -0.10
N ILE A 502 -58.72 28.48 -0.36
CA ILE A 502 -57.55 28.27 -1.21
C ILE A 502 -56.33 28.45 -0.31
N SER A 503 -55.60 27.36 -0.06
CA SER A 503 -54.57 27.28 0.98
C SER A 503 -53.19 27.73 0.46
N GLY A 504 -52.90 27.53 -0.83
CA GLY A 504 -51.61 27.93 -1.40
C GLY A 504 -51.49 27.70 -2.90
N VAL A 505 -50.25 27.49 -3.37
CA VAL A 505 -49.91 27.28 -4.78
C VAL A 505 -49.28 25.92 -5.03
N VAL A 506 -49.52 25.38 -6.22
CA VAL A 506 -48.82 24.21 -6.75
C VAL A 506 -47.65 24.71 -7.59
N TYR A 507 -46.41 24.53 -7.13
CA TYR A 507 -45.24 25.13 -7.77
C TYR A 507 -44.06 24.15 -7.91
N PRO A 508 -43.25 24.24 -8.99
CA PRO A 508 -42.04 23.45 -9.12
C PRO A 508 -40.99 23.85 -8.07
N VAL A 509 -40.54 22.90 -7.27
CA VAL A 509 -39.52 23.07 -6.24
C VAL A 509 -38.30 22.23 -6.59
N LYS A 510 -37.11 22.85 -6.52
CA LYS A 510 -35.85 22.14 -6.63
C LYS A 510 -35.58 21.40 -5.32
N VAL A 511 -35.47 20.08 -5.37
CA VAL A 511 -35.18 19.20 -4.23
C VAL A 511 -33.82 18.50 -4.39
N GLY A 512 -33.25 18.07 -3.26
CA GLY A 512 -32.03 17.26 -3.24
C GLY A 512 -32.34 15.76 -3.20
N LYS A 513 -31.40 14.92 -3.68
CA LYS A 513 -31.44 13.45 -3.53
C LYS A 513 -31.78 13.07 -2.08
N GLY A 514 -32.77 12.20 -1.90
CA GLY A 514 -33.19 11.74 -0.57
C GLY A 514 -34.11 12.71 0.17
N PHE A 515 -34.76 13.65 -0.53
CA PHE A 515 -35.92 14.36 0.02
C PHE A 515 -36.94 13.34 0.53
N GLN A 516 -37.02 13.19 1.86
CA GLN A 516 -37.93 12.27 2.50
C GLN A 516 -39.32 12.87 2.52
N LEU A 517 -40.25 12.20 1.85
CA LEU A 517 -41.67 12.54 1.77
C LEU A 517 -42.42 12.28 3.09
N ASP A 518 -41.74 12.03 4.21
CA ASP A 518 -42.36 11.37 5.37
C ASP A 518 -43.35 12.20 6.21
N PRO A 519 -43.60 13.50 5.92
CA PRO A 519 -44.88 14.11 6.27
C PRO A 519 -45.78 14.43 5.06
N ALA A 520 -45.28 14.33 3.83
CA ALA A 520 -45.92 14.73 2.59
C ALA A 520 -46.61 13.55 1.87
N LYS A 521 -47.84 13.74 1.40
CA LYS A 521 -48.53 12.70 0.61
C LYS A 521 -48.00 12.69 -0.82
N GLN A 522 -47.23 11.67 -1.21
CA GLN A 522 -46.86 11.50 -2.62
C GLN A 522 -48.09 11.20 -3.49
N VAL A 523 -48.35 12.07 -4.48
CA VAL A 523 -49.33 11.82 -5.54
C VAL A 523 -48.67 11.07 -6.70
N THR A 524 -49.30 9.98 -7.12
CA THR A 524 -48.84 9.08 -8.19
C THR A 524 -49.89 8.97 -9.28
N ASP A 525 -49.54 8.43 -10.44
CA ASP A 525 -50.49 8.19 -11.55
C ASP A 525 -51.63 7.23 -11.19
N ALA A 526 -51.54 6.52 -10.05
CA ALA A 526 -52.60 5.66 -9.54
C ALA A 526 -53.65 6.42 -8.70
N ASP A 527 -53.38 7.66 -8.29
CA ASP A 527 -54.31 8.46 -7.50
C ASP A 527 -55.42 9.05 -8.38
N SER A 528 -56.65 9.03 -7.86
CA SER A 528 -57.84 9.57 -8.53
C SER A 528 -58.72 10.31 -7.55
N LEU A 529 -59.38 11.37 -8.00
CA LEU A 529 -60.26 12.21 -7.22
C LEU A 529 -61.49 12.63 -8.03
N SER A 530 -62.69 12.44 -7.48
CA SER A 530 -63.95 12.84 -8.09
C SER A 530 -64.55 14.04 -7.36
N ILE A 531 -64.75 15.16 -8.04
CA ILE A 531 -65.35 16.35 -7.46
C ILE A 531 -66.71 16.62 -8.09
N THR A 532 -67.76 16.70 -7.26
CA THR A 532 -69.10 17.12 -7.69
C THR A 532 -69.39 18.54 -7.22
N VAL A 533 -69.80 19.41 -8.15
CA VAL A 533 -70.21 20.79 -7.88
C VAL A 533 -71.58 21.08 -8.48
N MET A 534 -72.37 21.90 -7.78
CA MET A 534 -73.65 22.41 -8.28
C MET A 534 -73.40 23.68 -9.10
N LEU A 535 -73.46 23.56 -10.43
CA LEU A 535 -73.29 24.67 -11.36
C LEU A 535 -74.63 25.00 -12.00
N ARG A 536 -75.15 26.21 -11.73
CA ARG A 536 -76.42 26.73 -12.29
C ARG A 536 -77.62 25.78 -12.09
N GLY A 537 -77.65 25.09 -10.95
CA GLY A 537 -78.75 24.18 -10.59
C GLY A 537 -78.63 22.76 -11.16
N GLN A 538 -77.50 22.40 -11.77
CA GLN A 538 -77.18 21.03 -12.20
C GLN A 538 -75.93 20.52 -11.47
N GLU A 539 -75.94 19.25 -11.07
CA GLU A 539 -74.76 18.57 -10.55
C GLU A 539 -73.81 18.22 -11.70
N VAL A 540 -72.56 18.64 -11.56
CA VAL A 540 -71.47 18.33 -12.50
C VAL A 540 -70.38 17.63 -11.71
N THR A 541 -70.03 16.41 -12.12
CA THR A 541 -68.92 15.62 -11.56
C THR A 541 -67.74 15.60 -12.52
N THR A 542 -66.56 15.93 -12.01
CA THR A 542 -65.29 15.89 -12.75
C THR A 542 -64.35 14.91 -12.08
N GLU A 543 -63.73 14.04 -12.88
CA GLU A 543 -62.70 13.09 -12.44
C GLU A 543 -61.30 13.64 -12.73
N TYR A 544 -60.44 13.65 -11.71
CA TYR A 544 -59.04 14.01 -11.77
C TYR A 544 -58.19 12.77 -11.52
N ASN A 545 -57.08 12.62 -12.24
CA ASN A 545 -56.19 11.46 -12.12
C ASN A 545 -54.73 11.90 -12.09
N GLY A 546 -53.91 11.12 -11.41
CA GLY A 546 -52.48 11.35 -11.29
C GLY A 546 -52.16 12.72 -10.70
N ARG A 547 -51.21 13.41 -11.33
CA ARG A 547 -50.79 14.77 -10.97
C ARG A 547 -51.95 15.77 -10.83
N GLU A 548 -53.05 15.57 -11.55
CA GLU A 548 -54.19 16.49 -11.53
C GLU A 548 -54.99 16.36 -10.24
N THR A 549 -54.70 15.38 -9.38
CA THR A 549 -55.29 15.27 -8.03
C THR A 549 -54.55 16.09 -6.97
N LEU A 550 -53.37 16.62 -7.31
CA LEU A 550 -52.48 17.30 -6.37
C LEU A 550 -53.11 18.53 -5.72
N PHE A 551 -54.02 19.23 -6.41
CA PHE A 551 -54.64 20.45 -5.87
C PHE A 551 -55.61 20.21 -4.68
N GLU A 552 -55.99 18.96 -4.38
CA GLU A 552 -56.70 18.61 -3.12
C GLU A 552 -55.85 17.78 -2.16
N ALA A 553 -54.55 17.65 -2.43
CA ALA A 553 -53.63 17.00 -1.52
C ALA A 553 -53.22 17.96 -0.38
N PRO A 554 -52.83 17.43 0.80
CA PRO A 554 -52.34 18.24 1.93
C PRO A 554 -51.17 19.18 1.57
N ASP A 555 -50.86 20.11 2.48
CA ASP A 555 -49.66 20.94 2.38
C ASP A 555 -48.40 20.08 2.17
N TYR A 556 -47.52 20.53 1.28
CA TYR A 556 -46.26 19.90 0.89
C TYR A 556 -46.37 18.52 0.23
N SER A 557 -47.56 18.11 -0.21
CA SER A 557 -47.77 16.87 -1.01
C SER A 557 -47.11 16.92 -2.38
#